data_AF-A0A0F2PHH8-F1
#
_entry.id   AF-A0A0F2PHH8-F1
#
_cell.length_a   1.000
_cell.length_b   1.000
_cell.length_c   1.000
_cell.angle_alpha   90.00
_cell.angle_beta   90.00
_cell.angle_gamma   90.00
#
_symmetry.space_group_name_H-M   'P 1'
#
loop_
_entity.id
_entity.type
_entity.pdbx_description
1 polymer ?
#
loop_
_entity_poly.entity_id
_entity_poly.type
_entity_poly.pdbx_seq_one_letter_code
_entity_poly.pdbx_strand_id
1 'polypeptide(L)' 'MQRPKRRPALTDTQAAALVTSIAALHRDLVPLMAGLKPQCPDYQAIIELSAALQRAVRETTGDDPPWMTARVWG' A
#
# COMPACT_ATOMS: atom_id res chain seq x y z
N MET A 1 8.75 -34.87 -3.67
CA MET A 1 8.72 -33.41 -3.46
C MET A 1 7.75 -33.10 -2.33
N GLN A 2 8.23 -32.65 -1.17
CA GLN A 2 7.38 -32.29 -0.04
C GLN A 2 6.82 -30.88 -0.28
N ARG A 3 5.50 -30.73 -0.36
CA ARG A 3 4.85 -29.43 -0.56
C ARG A 3 5.12 -28.56 0.68
N PRO A 4 5.72 -27.37 0.56
CA PRO A 4 6.00 -26.54 1.72
C PRO A 4 4.69 -26.21 2.44
N LYS A 5 4.67 -26.44 3.76
CA LYS A 5 3.52 -26.13 4.62
C LYS A 5 3.32 -24.62 4.63
N ARG A 6 2.14 -24.17 4.15
CA ARG A 6 1.78 -22.74 4.14
C ARG A 6 1.65 -22.25 5.59
N ARG A 7 2.19 -21.07 5.86
CA ARG A 7 2.01 -20.38 7.16
C ARG A 7 0.66 -19.65 7.17
N PRO A 8 -0.01 -19.53 8.32
CA PRO A 8 -1.32 -18.88 8.42
C PRO A 8 -1.25 -17.36 8.33
N ALA A 9 -0.09 -16.75 8.61
CA ALA A 9 0.12 -15.31 8.64
C ALA A 9 1.57 -14.93 8.28
N LEU A 10 1.78 -13.66 7.98
CA LEU A 10 3.12 -13.07 7.88
C LEU A 10 3.75 -12.95 9.27
N THR A 11 5.07 -13.07 9.34
CA THR A 11 5.84 -12.64 10.52
C THR A 11 5.94 -11.11 10.56
N ASP A 12 6.22 -10.54 11.72
CA ASP A 12 6.37 -9.08 11.89
C ASP A 12 7.40 -8.49 10.92
N THR A 13 8.54 -9.17 10.72
CA THR A 13 9.56 -8.77 9.75
C THR A 13 9.02 -8.78 8.32
N GLN A 14 8.20 -9.77 7.96
CA GLN A 14 7.59 -9.85 6.62
C GLN A 14 6.50 -8.79 6.43
N ALA A 15 5.71 -8.50 7.47
CA ALA A 15 4.73 -7.43 7.45
C ALA A 15 5.42 -6.06 7.28
N ALA A 16 6.49 -5.79 8.02
CA ALA A 16 7.27 -4.56 7.88
C ALA A 16 7.90 -4.40 6.47
N ALA A 17 8.44 -5.49 5.92
CA ALA A 17 8.97 -5.50 4.55
C ALA A 17 7.88 -5.26 3.50
N LEU A 18 6.68 -5.82 3.70
CA LEU A 18 5.53 -5.57 2.84
C LEU A 18 5.11 -4.09 2.90
N VAL A 19 4.97 -3.51 4.09
CA VAL A 19 4.62 -2.09 4.26
C VAL A 19 5.64 -1.18 3.58
N THR A 20 6.93 -1.49 3.71
CA THR A 20 8.01 -0.73 3.04
C THR A 20 7.86 -0.78 1.52
N SER A 21 7.55 -1.97 0.97
CA SER A 21 7.38 -2.16 -0.47
C SER A 21 6.14 -1.42 -1.00
N ILE A 22 5.04 -1.50 -0.25
CA ILE A 22 3.80 -0.79 -0.56
C ILE A 22 4.01 0.74 -0.52
N ALA A 23 4.72 1.24 0.48
CA ALA A 23 5.01 2.67 0.61
C ALA A 23 5.90 3.20 -0.51
N ALA A 24 6.86 2.40 -0.98
CA ALA A 24 7.67 2.73 -2.16
C ALA A 24 6.79 2.81 -3.42
N LEU A 25 5.95 1.81 -3.66
CA LEU A 25 5.04 1.82 -4.80
C LEU A 25 4.08 3.01 -4.76
N HIS A 26 3.46 3.31 -3.61
CA HIS A 26 2.58 4.46 -3.47
C HIS A 26 3.32 5.77 -3.84
N ARG A 27 4.57 5.92 -3.40
CA ARG A 27 5.40 7.09 -3.74
C ARG A 27 5.62 7.24 -5.24
N ASP A 28 5.80 6.13 -5.96
CA ASP A 28 5.99 6.11 -7.41
C ASP A 28 4.68 6.43 -8.17
N LEU A 29 3.52 6.11 -7.59
CA LEU A 29 2.20 6.41 -8.18
C LEU A 29 1.81 7.90 -8.08
N VAL A 30 2.21 8.59 -7.02
CA VAL A 30 1.87 10.01 -6.79
C VAL A 30 2.21 10.92 -7.98
N PRO A 31 3.43 10.92 -8.55
CA PRO A 31 3.75 11.76 -9.71
C PRO A 31 2.95 11.39 -10.96
N LEU A 32 2.62 10.11 -11.14
CA LEU A 32 1.77 9.66 -12.25
C LEU A 32 0.36 10.26 -12.12
N MET A 33 -0.23 10.20 -10.92
CA MET A 33 -1.54 10.81 -10.65
C MET A 33 -1.53 12.32 -10.89
N ALA A 34 -0.48 13.01 -10.45
CA ALA A 34 -0.37 14.47 -10.58
C ALA A 34 -0.34 14.94 -12.05
N GLY A 35 0.14 14.10 -12.97
CA GLY A 35 0.17 14.38 -14.40
C GLY A 35 -1.13 14.06 -15.15
N LEU A 36 -2.10 13.42 -14.50
CA LEU A 36 -3.32 12.92 -15.14
C LEU A 36 -4.53 13.80 -14.85
N LYS A 37 -5.47 13.84 -15.80
CA LYS A 37 -6.79 14.46 -15.56
C LYS A 37 -7.62 13.54 -14.67
N PRO A 38 -8.30 14.06 -13.63
CA PRO A 38 -9.10 13.22 -12.73
C PRO A 38 -10.18 12.38 -13.41
N GLN A 39 -10.67 12.81 -14.58
CA GLN A 39 -11.71 12.10 -15.33
C GLN A 39 -11.18 10.98 -16.22
N CYS A 40 -9.86 10.86 -16.40
CA CYS A 40 -9.34 9.81 -17.28
C CYS A 40 -9.35 8.43 -16.59
N PRO A 41 -9.53 7.34 -17.35
CA PRO A 41 -9.52 5.99 -16.80
C PRO A 41 -8.23 5.65 -16.04
N ASP A 42 -7.08 6.13 -16.51
CA ASP A 42 -5.78 5.86 -15.86
C ASP A 42 -5.70 6.46 -14.46
N TYR A 43 -6.23 7.68 -14.26
CA TYR A 43 -6.28 8.31 -12.95
C TYR A 43 -7.14 7.50 -11.97
N GLN A 44 -8.30 7.02 -12.44
CA GLN A 44 -9.19 6.17 -11.63
C GLN A 44 -8.52 4.85 -11.27
N ALA A 45 -7.86 4.19 -12.23
CA ALA A 45 -7.12 2.95 -11.97
C ALA A 45 -6.01 3.13 -10.94
N ILE A 46 -5.27 4.24 -10.98
CA ILE A 46 -4.22 4.51 -9.99
C ILE A 46 -4.80 4.81 -8.60
N ILE A 47 -5.92 5.53 -8.52
CA ILE A 47 -6.64 5.73 -7.25
C ILE A 47 -7.11 4.41 -6.65
N GLU A 48 -7.71 3.54 -7.46
CA GLU A 48 -8.19 2.23 -7.01
C GLU A 48 -7.03 1.37 -6.50
N LEU A 49 -5.89 1.38 -7.21
CA LEU A 49 -4.67 0.72 -6.76
C LEU A 49 -4.19 1.30 -5.42
N SER A 50 -4.12 2.63 -5.29
CA SER A 50 -3.72 3.29 -4.04
C SER A 50 -4.63 2.90 -2.86
N ALA A 51 -5.95 2.84 -3.08
CA ALA A 51 -6.91 2.39 -2.09
C ALA A 51 -6.71 0.91 -1.70
N ALA A 52 -6.43 0.04 -2.68
CA ALA A 52 -6.13 -1.37 -2.43
C ALA A 52 -4.84 -1.54 -1.61
N LEU A 53 -3.80 -0.73 -1.90
CA LEU A 53 -2.55 -0.71 -1.14
C LEU A 53 -2.78 -0.26 0.32
N GLN A 54 -3.57 0.78 0.54
CA GLN A 54 -3.97 1.22 1.88
C GLN A 54 -4.67 0.08 2.65
N ARG A 55 -5.63 -0.60 1.99
CA ARG A 55 -6.35 -1.71 2.59
C ARG A 55 -5.42 -2.85 2.97
N ALA A 56 -4.47 -3.21 2.11
CA ALA A 56 -3.50 -4.27 2.37
C ALA A 56 -2.63 -3.97 3.60
N VAL A 57 -2.20 -2.72 3.80
CA VAL A 57 -1.45 -2.31 5.00
C VAL A 57 -2.30 -2.51 6.26
N ARG A 58 -3.55 -2.02 6.26
CA ARG A 58 -4.46 -2.14 7.41
C ARG A 58 -4.76 -3.59 7.76
N GLU A 59 -5.08 -4.42 6.78
CA GLU A 59 -5.40 -5.84 7.00
C GLU A 59 -4.18 -6.65 7.48
N THR A 60 -2.97 -6.25 7.09
CA THR A 60 -1.75 -6.96 7.49
C THR A 60 -1.22 -6.52 8.85
N THR A 61 -1.35 -5.24 9.19
CA THR A 61 -0.67 -4.65 10.36
C THR A 61 -1.62 -4.14 11.44
N GLY A 62 -2.88 -3.85 11.10
CA GLY A 62 -3.82 -3.13 11.97
C GLY A 62 -3.64 -1.60 11.97
N ASP A 63 -2.57 -1.08 11.36
CA ASP A 63 -2.21 0.33 11.38
C ASP A 63 -2.61 1.09 10.10
N ASP A 64 -2.58 2.42 10.21
CA ASP A 64 -2.68 3.31 9.06
C ASP A 64 -1.41 3.28 8.20
N PRO A 65 -1.52 3.41 6.86
CA PRO A 65 -0.35 3.54 6.00
C PRO A 65 0.51 4.77 6.36
N PRO A 66 1.83 4.71 6.13
CA PRO A 66 2.76 5.78 6.53
C PRO A 66 2.55 7.11 5.79
N TRP A 67 1.87 7.11 4.64
CA TRP A 67 1.52 8.34 3.92
C TRP A 67 0.18 8.94 4.36
N MET A 68 -0.60 8.21 5.18
CA MET A 68 -1.83 8.71 5.81
C MET A 68 -1.57 9.30 7.19
N THR A 69 -0.34 9.21 7.72
CA THR A 69 0.01 9.79 9.01
C THR A 69 -0.28 11.29 8.98
N ALA A 70 -1.41 11.64 9.58
CA ALA A 70 -1.90 13.00 9.66
C ALA A 70 -0.81 13.86 10.28
N ARG A 71 -0.60 15.04 9.68
CA ARG A 71 0.10 16.16 10.30
C ARG A 71 -0.30 16.22 11.77
N VAL A 72 0.61 15.87 12.67
CA VAL A 72 0.52 16.33 14.05
C VAL A 72 0.70 17.83 13.95
N TRP A 73 -0.41 18.56 13.89
CA TRP A 73 -0.40 19.99 14.17
C TRP A 73 -0.05 20.09 15.66
N GLY A 74 1.22 20.38 15.93
CA GLY A 74 1.65 20.90 17.22
C GLY A 74 1.17 22.34 17.39
#